data_AF-A0AAW7NFC2-F1
#
_entry.id   AF-A0AAW7NFC2-F1
#
_cell.length_a   1.000
_cell.length_b   1.000
_cell.length_c   1.000
_cell.angle_alpha   90.00
_cell.angle_beta   90.00
_cell.angle_gamma   90.00
#
_symmetry.space_group_name_H-M   'P 1'
#
loop_
_entity.id
_entity.type
_entity.pdbx_description
1 polymer ?
#
loop_
_entity_poly.entity_id
_entity_poly.type
_entity_poly.pdbx_seq_one_letter_code
_entity_poly.pdbx_strand_id
1 'polypeptide(L)'
;MSTIAAMHDLYEKIDGLASSIPAAKNLITEIDRRKSAEDVYERYMVDQAAVITILTSAEKTKIHSYLDIRNQCAHPNEHISTAEEARNVFTGYIDTIISQPALLGPSYINIFVNRLESNSFFPKYDRDVVIDTVNKELEKLHDKTRKPLAKKLISIIETGEVNSVKWKNAKYVIAGMLVVIKDEDQLRNICIEFSNLIERENLFDSMLFITKMAPKTVDLLDSMDRKRYMANLIKSVNAENSNEGNEVVQLVLKDGFLQLNELSELVDKYTAEIQSSVQKTIFGTLRTSVDNLNKWSNIVKQLNISILDEIYFEKLLELIRDNDYSIVNEALEMLKGLDATFIKRMKAKNHADVVIQIMRQAHGPGRGSDAANKILKSKFEGIIFLVEYFLEYTTQNHEQLSYVMREQLLDIEYLLMIMDITHKHDFLKKVVDLIIESYNNDDIWDSHFLGQINWLITHKYNIEIWNDIPQYITTFMEGNEVTNS
;
A
#
# COMPACT_ATOMS: atom_id res chain seq x y z
N MET A 1 -40.54 -37.13 -10.04
CA MET A 1 -39.14 -37.16 -9.56
C MET A 1 -38.60 -35.76 -9.24
N SER A 2 -38.84 -34.72 -10.06
CA SER A 2 -38.43 -33.33 -9.75
C SER A 2 -38.98 -32.79 -8.43
N THR A 3 -40.28 -32.95 -8.16
CA THR A 3 -40.88 -32.48 -6.91
C THR A 3 -40.24 -33.13 -5.69
N ILE A 4 -39.95 -34.43 -5.74
CA ILE A 4 -39.32 -35.15 -4.62
C ILE A 4 -37.92 -34.58 -4.37
N ALA A 5 -37.11 -34.42 -5.43
CA ALA A 5 -35.78 -33.84 -5.32
C ALA A 5 -35.82 -32.41 -4.76
N ALA A 6 -36.74 -31.58 -5.25
CA ALA A 6 -36.90 -30.21 -4.78
C ALA A 6 -37.38 -30.14 -3.32
N MET A 7 -38.31 -31.00 -2.90
CA MET A 7 -38.79 -31.03 -1.51
C MET A 7 -37.74 -31.60 -0.56
N HIS A 8 -36.96 -32.58 -0.99
CA HIS A 8 -35.82 -33.10 -0.21
C HIS A 8 -34.75 -32.03 -0.05
N ASP A 9 -34.38 -31.35 -1.13
CA ASP A 9 -33.40 -30.28 -1.10
C ASP A 9 -33.89 -29.07 -0.27
N LEU A 10 -35.17 -28.70 -0.34
CA LEU A 10 -35.75 -27.70 0.57
C LEU A 10 -35.66 -28.16 2.04
N TYR A 11 -35.91 -29.44 2.32
CA TYR A 11 -35.78 -29.99 3.67
C TYR A 11 -34.32 -29.89 4.18
N GLU A 12 -33.34 -30.35 3.40
CA GLU A 12 -31.91 -30.25 3.76
C GLU A 12 -31.48 -28.80 3.99
N LYS A 13 -32.03 -27.87 3.21
CA LYS A 13 -31.79 -26.44 3.38
C LYS A 13 -32.37 -25.90 4.70
N ILE A 14 -33.58 -26.30 5.07
CA ILE A 14 -34.18 -25.92 6.37
C ILE A 14 -33.36 -26.55 7.51
N ASP A 15 -32.91 -27.79 7.37
CA ASP A 15 -32.11 -28.49 8.39
C ASP A 15 -30.72 -27.87 8.59
N GLY A 16 -30.05 -27.48 7.49
CA GLY A 16 -28.79 -26.75 7.55
C GLY A 16 -28.87 -25.44 8.35
N LEU A 17 -30.08 -24.87 8.46
CA LEU A 17 -30.35 -23.66 9.25
C LEU A 17 -30.78 -23.95 10.69
N ALA A 18 -31.17 -25.19 11.03
CA ALA A 18 -31.71 -25.57 12.33
C ALA A 18 -30.70 -25.36 13.48
N SER A 19 -29.40 -25.42 13.18
CA SER A 19 -28.32 -25.14 14.14
C SER A 19 -28.29 -23.68 14.60
N SER A 20 -28.79 -22.77 13.77
CA SER A 20 -28.66 -21.32 13.95
C SER A 20 -30.00 -20.60 14.13
N ILE A 21 -31.12 -21.21 13.70
CA ILE A 21 -32.45 -20.60 13.72
C ILE A 21 -33.42 -21.50 14.49
N PRO A 22 -33.87 -21.10 15.70
CA PRO A 22 -34.82 -21.90 16.48
C PRO A 22 -36.12 -22.20 15.74
N ALA A 23 -36.62 -21.25 14.93
CA ALA A 23 -37.82 -21.45 14.13
C ALA A 23 -37.63 -22.54 13.04
N ALA A 24 -36.45 -22.62 12.42
CA ALA A 24 -36.13 -23.68 11.47
C ALA A 24 -35.99 -25.04 12.16
N LYS A 25 -35.37 -25.08 13.34
CA LYS A 25 -35.29 -26.29 14.17
C LYS A 25 -36.67 -26.84 14.55
N ASN A 26 -37.57 -25.95 14.98
CA ASN A 26 -38.94 -26.33 15.31
C ASN A 26 -39.68 -26.84 14.08
N LEU A 27 -39.48 -26.21 12.92
CA LEU A 27 -40.07 -26.65 11.66
C LEU A 27 -39.58 -28.05 11.26
N ILE A 28 -38.27 -28.32 11.32
CA ILE A 28 -37.71 -29.65 11.02
C ILE A 28 -38.28 -30.70 11.96
N THR A 29 -38.33 -30.41 13.27
CA THR A 29 -38.89 -31.34 14.26
C THR A 29 -40.34 -31.72 13.91
N GLU A 30 -41.15 -30.75 13.49
CA GLU A 30 -42.54 -30.99 13.09
C GLU A 30 -42.65 -31.69 11.72
N ILE A 31 -41.76 -31.39 10.76
CA ILE A 31 -41.71 -32.11 9.48
C ILE A 31 -41.35 -33.58 9.71
N ASP A 32 -40.36 -33.87 10.57
CA ASP A 32 -39.94 -35.24 10.88
C ASP A 32 -41.02 -36.02 11.63
N ARG A 33 -41.77 -35.33 12.51
CA ARG A 33 -42.95 -35.91 13.15
C ARG A 33 -44.00 -36.30 12.12
N ARG A 34 -44.30 -35.42 11.15
CA ARG A 34 -45.26 -35.70 10.06
C ARG A 34 -44.79 -36.81 9.13
N LYS A 35 -43.52 -36.80 8.74
CA LYS A 35 -42.89 -37.89 7.96
C LYS A 35 -43.02 -39.23 8.67
N SER A 36 -42.73 -39.27 9.97
CA SER A 36 -42.82 -40.49 10.80
C SER A 36 -44.26 -40.97 11.00
N ALA A 37 -45.24 -40.06 10.93
CA ALA A 37 -46.66 -40.36 11.01
C ALA A 37 -47.30 -40.67 9.64
N GLU A 38 -46.52 -40.68 8.55
CA GLU A 38 -46.99 -40.82 7.16
C GLU A 38 -47.98 -39.72 6.73
N ASP A 39 -47.93 -38.55 7.37
CA ASP A 39 -48.74 -37.38 7.04
C ASP A 39 -48.15 -36.57 5.85
N VAL A 40 -49.02 -35.98 5.03
CA VAL A 40 -48.62 -35.05 3.95
C VAL A 40 -47.93 -33.82 4.55
N TYR A 41 -46.66 -33.61 4.17
CA TYR A 41 -45.82 -32.57 4.77
C TYR A 41 -45.31 -31.54 3.76
N GLU A 42 -45.32 -31.80 2.45
CA GLU A 42 -44.66 -30.91 1.48
C GLU A 42 -45.31 -29.54 1.43
N ARG A 43 -46.65 -29.49 1.43
CA ARG A 43 -47.40 -28.24 1.43
C ARG A 43 -47.18 -27.45 2.72
N TYR A 44 -47.22 -28.16 3.86
CA TYR A 44 -46.94 -27.59 5.18
C TYR A 44 -45.52 -27.03 5.27
N MET A 45 -44.52 -27.77 4.77
CA MET A 45 -43.12 -27.35 4.73
C MET A 45 -42.96 -26.06 3.93
N VAL A 46 -43.58 -25.96 2.75
CA VAL A 46 -43.55 -24.74 1.92
C VAL A 46 -44.24 -23.56 2.61
N ASP A 47 -45.39 -23.80 3.24
CA ASP A 47 -46.13 -22.77 3.96
C ASP A 47 -45.35 -22.22 5.15
N GLN A 48 -44.80 -23.11 5.98
CA GLN A 48 -44.04 -22.72 7.16
C GLN A 48 -42.68 -22.14 6.78
N ALA A 49 -42.01 -22.67 5.76
CA ALA A 49 -40.78 -22.09 5.23
C ALA A 49 -40.99 -20.64 4.80
N ALA A 50 -42.15 -20.29 4.26
CA ALA A 50 -42.49 -18.90 3.95
C ALA A 50 -42.78 -18.05 5.21
N VAL A 51 -43.46 -18.61 6.21
CA VAL A 51 -43.72 -17.93 7.50
C VAL A 51 -42.42 -17.59 8.22
N ILE A 52 -41.47 -18.52 8.24
CA ILE A 52 -40.13 -18.28 8.78
C ILE A 52 -39.18 -17.65 7.76
N THR A 53 -39.72 -17.22 6.61
CA THR A 53 -39.07 -16.43 5.55
C THR A 53 -37.84 -17.05 4.89
N ILE A 54 -37.74 -18.38 4.93
CA ILE A 54 -36.87 -19.17 4.05
C ILE A 54 -37.32 -18.99 2.60
N LEU A 55 -38.64 -18.99 2.36
CA LEU A 55 -39.23 -18.68 1.05
C LEU A 55 -39.89 -17.30 1.08
N THR A 56 -39.78 -16.56 -0.01
CA THR A 56 -40.61 -15.37 -0.25
C THR A 56 -42.05 -15.76 -0.57
N SER A 57 -42.99 -14.83 -0.41
CA SER A 57 -44.40 -15.05 -0.80
C SER A 57 -44.55 -15.39 -2.28
N ALA A 58 -43.68 -14.85 -3.15
CA ALA A 58 -43.68 -15.16 -4.58
C ALA A 58 -43.23 -16.60 -4.85
N GLU A 59 -42.13 -17.02 -4.23
CA GLU A 59 -41.59 -18.39 -4.35
C GLU A 59 -42.58 -19.40 -3.78
N LYS A 60 -43.16 -19.13 -2.60
CA LYS A 60 -44.24 -19.92 -2.00
C LYS A 60 -45.38 -20.14 -3.00
N THR A 61 -45.88 -19.07 -3.59
CA THR A 61 -47.01 -19.13 -4.55
C THR A 61 -46.65 -19.98 -5.76
N LYS A 62 -45.43 -19.82 -6.28
CA LYS A 62 -44.92 -20.57 -7.43
C LYS A 62 -44.72 -22.06 -7.11
N ILE A 63 -44.22 -22.39 -5.93
CA ILE A 63 -44.02 -23.78 -5.49
C ILE A 63 -45.38 -24.46 -5.26
N HIS A 64 -46.36 -23.76 -4.69
CA HIS A 64 -47.71 -24.28 -4.55
C HIS A 64 -48.34 -24.62 -5.88
N SER A 65 -48.20 -23.77 -6.91
CA SER A 65 -48.73 -24.08 -8.24
C SER A 65 -48.08 -25.34 -8.83
N TYR A 66 -46.79 -25.58 -8.58
CA TYR A 66 -46.11 -26.81 -8.99
C TYR A 66 -46.63 -28.06 -8.25
N LEU A 67 -46.94 -27.93 -6.95
CA LEU A 67 -47.56 -29.01 -6.18
C LEU A 67 -48.99 -29.31 -6.66
N ASP A 68 -49.75 -28.28 -7.03
CA ASP A 68 -51.09 -28.42 -7.58
C ASP A 68 -51.07 -29.14 -8.93
N ILE A 69 -50.17 -28.76 -9.84
CA ILE A 69 -49.95 -29.46 -11.12
C ILE A 69 -49.62 -30.93 -10.89
N ARG A 70 -48.71 -31.23 -9.94
CA ARG A 70 -48.38 -32.63 -9.57
C ARG A 70 -49.63 -33.40 -9.14
N ASN A 71 -50.44 -32.83 -8.26
CA ASN A 71 -51.64 -33.49 -7.74
C ASN A 71 -52.69 -33.69 -8.84
N GLN A 72 -52.87 -32.72 -9.74
CA GLN A 72 -53.75 -32.85 -10.91
C GLN A 72 -53.30 -33.99 -11.83
N CYS A 73 -52.00 -34.15 -12.07
CA CYS A 73 -51.46 -35.24 -12.87
C CYS A 73 -51.57 -36.62 -12.20
N ALA A 74 -51.71 -36.67 -10.87
CA ALA A 74 -51.86 -37.91 -10.12
C ALA A 74 -53.31 -38.44 -10.11
N HIS A 75 -54.28 -37.60 -10.48
CA HIS A 75 -55.67 -38.00 -10.61
C HIS A 75 -55.94 -38.57 -12.01
N PRO A 76 -56.45 -39.81 -12.14
CA PRO A 76 -56.55 -40.53 -13.41
C PRO A 76 -57.39 -39.87 -14.52
N ASN A 77 -58.24 -38.88 -14.22
CA ASN A 77 -59.34 -38.47 -15.10
C ASN A 77 -59.43 -36.98 -15.43
N GLU A 78 -58.53 -36.10 -14.97
CA GLU A 78 -58.76 -34.64 -15.08
C GLU A 78 -57.67 -33.84 -15.81
N HIS A 79 -56.39 -34.28 -15.81
CA HIS A 79 -55.33 -33.48 -16.44
C HIS A 79 -54.25 -34.34 -17.08
N ILE A 80 -53.99 -34.11 -18.37
CA ILE A 80 -52.86 -34.69 -19.10
C ILE A 80 -51.83 -33.59 -19.28
N SER A 81 -50.71 -33.69 -18.56
CA SER A 81 -49.67 -32.66 -18.63
C SER A 81 -48.96 -32.64 -19.98
N THR A 82 -48.70 -31.43 -20.48
CA THR A 82 -47.92 -31.23 -21.70
C THR A 82 -46.41 -31.26 -21.42
N ALA A 83 -45.60 -31.50 -22.45
CA ALA A 83 -44.14 -31.44 -22.32
C ALA A 83 -43.65 -30.05 -21.86
N GLU A 84 -44.31 -28.97 -22.29
CA GLU A 84 -43.97 -27.60 -21.88
C GLU A 84 -44.31 -27.33 -20.41
N GLU A 85 -45.45 -27.82 -19.94
CA GLU A 85 -45.84 -27.70 -18.54
C GLU A 85 -44.87 -28.47 -17.64
N ALA A 86 -44.49 -29.68 -18.02
CA ALA A 86 -43.45 -30.43 -17.33
C ALA A 86 -42.12 -29.66 -17.31
N ARG A 87 -41.64 -29.13 -18.44
CA ARG A 87 -40.43 -28.29 -18.50
C ARG A 87 -40.50 -27.09 -17.57
N ASN A 88 -41.63 -26.37 -17.55
CA ASN A 88 -41.82 -25.22 -16.67
C ASN A 88 -41.75 -25.60 -15.19
N VAL A 89 -42.30 -26.75 -14.80
CA VAL A 89 -42.21 -27.27 -13.42
C VAL A 89 -40.76 -27.67 -13.10
N PHE A 90 -40.07 -28.38 -14.00
CA PHE A 90 -38.69 -28.81 -13.80
C PHE A 90 -37.74 -27.61 -13.67
N THR A 91 -37.72 -26.71 -14.66
CA THR A 91 -36.90 -25.50 -14.64
C THR A 91 -37.30 -24.61 -13.45
N GLY A 92 -38.61 -24.52 -13.18
CA GLY A 92 -39.13 -23.81 -12.02
C GLY A 92 -38.55 -24.29 -10.69
N TYR A 93 -38.53 -25.59 -10.43
CA TYR A 93 -37.92 -26.13 -9.22
C TYR A 93 -36.40 -25.93 -9.18
N ILE A 94 -35.72 -26.04 -10.33
CA ILE A 94 -34.28 -25.76 -10.41
C ILE A 94 -34.00 -24.31 -10.04
N ASP A 95 -34.68 -23.36 -10.67
CA ASP A 95 -34.44 -21.93 -10.47
C ASP A 95 -34.87 -21.44 -9.08
N THR A 96 -35.91 -22.05 -8.51
CA THR A 96 -36.53 -21.58 -7.26
C THR A 96 -35.98 -22.26 -6.02
N ILE A 97 -35.64 -23.56 -6.11
CA ILE A 97 -35.18 -24.35 -4.97
C ILE A 97 -33.77 -24.86 -5.26
N ILE A 98 -33.61 -25.81 -6.18
CA ILE A 98 -32.40 -26.67 -6.26
C ILE A 98 -31.11 -25.88 -6.51
N SER A 99 -31.12 -24.94 -7.46
CA SER A 99 -29.93 -24.14 -7.80
C SER A 99 -29.60 -23.03 -6.80
N GLN A 100 -30.53 -22.74 -5.88
CA GLN A 100 -30.35 -21.69 -4.89
C GLN A 100 -29.66 -22.28 -3.64
N PRO A 101 -28.77 -21.58 -2.93
CA PRO A 101 -28.32 -22.01 -1.60
C PRO A 101 -29.48 -22.01 -0.60
N ALA A 102 -29.25 -22.40 0.67
CA ALA A 102 -30.25 -22.59 1.74
C ALA A 102 -31.02 -21.32 2.18
N LEU A 103 -31.53 -20.58 1.22
CA LEU A 103 -31.86 -19.16 1.30
C LEU A 103 -32.79 -18.77 2.42
N LEU A 104 -32.45 -17.63 3.01
CA LEU A 104 -33.31 -16.88 3.89
C LEU A 104 -33.40 -15.43 3.42
N GLY A 105 -34.62 -14.93 3.35
CA GLY A 105 -34.95 -13.58 2.95
C GLY A 105 -34.65 -12.52 4.03
N PRO A 106 -35.38 -11.39 4.03
CA PRO A 106 -35.14 -10.23 4.90
C PRO A 106 -34.97 -10.52 6.40
N SER A 107 -35.55 -11.61 6.92
CA SER A 107 -35.51 -11.93 8.35
C SER A 107 -34.18 -12.48 8.81
N TYR A 108 -33.47 -13.23 7.97
CA TYR A 108 -32.12 -13.69 8.35
C TYR A 108 -31.13 -12.54 8.36
N ILE A 109 -31.29 -11.53 7.51
CA ILE A 109 -30.48 -10.31 7.60
C ILE A 109 -30.63 -9.69 9.00
N ASN A 110 -31.85 -9.63 9.54
CA ASN A 110 -32.07 -9.12 10.89
C ASN A 110 -31.45 -10.02 11.97
N ILE A 111 -31.60 -11.35 11.87
CA ILE A 111 -30.98 -12.30 12.80
C ILE A 111 -29.45 -12.19 12.76
N PHE A 112 -28.87 -12.17 11.55
CA PHE A 112 -27.44 -12.00 11.32
C PHE A 112 -26.94 -10.69 11.94
N VAL A 113 -27.63 -9.59 11.68
CA VAL A 113 -27.30 -8.27 12.23
C VAL A 113 -27.38 -8.26 13.76
N ASN A 114 -28.32 -8.98 14.36
CA ASN A 114 -28.41 -9.09 15.82
C ASN A 114 -27.23 -9.88 16.40
N ARG A 115 -26.73 -10.91 15.69
CA ARG A 115 -25.54 -11.66 16.13
C ARG A 115 -24.27 -10.80 16.20
N LEU A 116 -24.21 -9.68 15.47
CA LEU A 116 -23.08 -8.75 15.50
C LEU A 116 -22.93 -8.05 16.86
N GLU A 117 -23.93 -8.11 17.75
CA GLU A 117 -23.81 -7.61 19.13
C GLU A 117 -22.91 -8.51 20.00
N SER A 118 -22.59 -9.72 19.55
CA SER A 118 -21.74 -10.63 20.29
C SER A 118 -20.24 -10.26 20.19
N ASN A 119 -19.58 -10.16 21.34
CA ASN A 119 -18.12 -10.03 21.43
C ASN A 119 -17.38 -11.24 20.85
N SER A 120 -18.03 -12.40 20.74
CA SER A 120 -17.45 -13.63 20.19
C SER A 120 -17.79 -13.88 18.73
N PHE A 121 -18.45 -12.92 18.05
CA PHE A 121 -18.78 -13.07 16.63
C PHE A 121 -17.52 -13.33 15.78
N PHE A 122 -16.49 -12.50 15.99
CA PHE A 122 -15.14 -12.78 15.52
C PHE A 122 -14.29 -13.30 16.68
N PRO A 123 -13.69 -14.50 16.56
CA PRO A 123 -12.76 -15.01 17.58
C PRO A 123 -11.53 -14.10 17.75
N LYS A 124 -11.05 -13.53 16.64
CA LYS A 124 -9.97 -12.55 16.54
C LYS A 124 -10.24 -11.62 15.35
N TYR A 125 -9.67 -10.42 15.39
CA TYR A 125 -9.82 -9.40 14.34
C TYR A 125 -8.66 -9.44 13.31
N ASP A 126 -7.97 -10.57 13.21
CA ASP A 126 -6.90 -10.79 12.23
C ASP A 126 -7.50 -10.95 10.82
N ARG A 127 -6.79 -10.47 9.78
CA ARG A 127 -7.29 -10.46 8.40
C ARG A 127 -7.82 -11.82 7.95
N ASP A 128 -7.03 -12.87 8.12
CA ASP A 128 -7.38 -14.23 7.67
C ASP A 128 -8.59 -14.79 8.44
N VAL A 129 -8.64 -14.57 9.75
CA VAL A 129 -9.76 -15.01 10.61
C VAL A 129 -11.06 -14.31 10.20
N VAL A 130 -10.99 -13.02 9.88
CA VAL A 130 -12.14 -12.25 9.40
C VAL A 130 -12.63 -12.78 8.07
N ILE A 131 -11.72 -13.01 7.11
CA ILE A 131 -12.05 -13.57 5.79
C ILE A 131 -12.70 -14.95 5.93
N ASP A 132 -12.11 -15.85 6.73
CA ASP A 132 -12.64 -17.20 6.95
C ASP A 132 -14.03 -17.19 7.61
N THR A 133 -14.21 -16.32 8.61
CA THR A 133 -15.49 -16.17 9.31
C THR A 133 -16.56 -15.63 8.37
N VAL A 134 -16.24 -14.59 7.59
CA VAL A 134 -17.19 -14.01 6.63
C VAL A 134 -17.49 -14.99 5.50
N ASN A 135 -16.51 -15.74 4.99
CA ASN A 135 -16.73 -16.74 3.95
C ASN A 135 -17.73 -17.82 4.42
N LYS A 136 -17.54 -18.37 5.63
CA LYS A 136 -18.48 -19.35 6.22
C LYS A 136 -19.89 -18.79 6.42
N GLU A 137 -20.01 -17.50 6.74
CA GLU A 137 -21.32 -16.86 6.88
C GLU A 137 -21.95 -16.56 5.52
N LEU A 138 -21.16 -16.21 4.49
CA LEU A 138 -21.63 -15.98 3.13
C LEU A 138 -22.03 -17.27 2.40
N GLU A 139 -21.40 -18.42 2.70
CA GLU A 139 -21.80 -19.73 2.15
C GLU A 139 -23.24 -20.13 2.54
N LYS A 140 -23.72 -19.62 3.68
CA LYS A 140 -25.11 -19.80 4.15
C LYS A 140 -26.09 -18.84 3.49
N LEU A 141 -25.59 -17.84 2.76
CA LEU A 141 -26.35 -16.75 2.19
C LEU A 141 -26.39 -16.86 0.66
N HIS A 142 -27.48 -16.40 0.06
CA HIS A 142 -27.51 -16.26 -1.38
C HIS A 142 -26.90 -14.98 -1.87
N ASP A 143 -26.36 -15.06 -3.06
CA ASP A 143 -25.88 -13.95 -3.86
C ASP A 143 -26.86 -12.77 -3.88
N LYS A 144 -28.16 -13.00 -4.11
CA LYS A 144 -29.16 -11.90 -4.12
C LYS A 144 -29.36 -11.22 -2.76
N THR A 145 -28.97 -11.84 -1.65
CA THR A 145 -29.09 -11.27 -0.29
C THR A 145 -27.89 -10.42 0.12
N ARG A 146 -26.77 -10.50 -0.62
CA ARG A 146 -25.52 -9.81 -0.28
C ARG A 146 -25.67 -8.29 -0.32
N LYS A 147 -26.33 -7.73 -1.34
CA LYS A 147 -26.58 -6.28 -1.43
C LYS A 147 -27.50 -5.77 -0.30
N PRO A 148 -28.68 -6.38 -0.04
CA PRO A 148 -29.50 -6.02 1.11
C PRO A 148 -28.77 -6.10 2.46
N LEU A 149 -27.93 -7.12 2.65
CA LEU A 149 -27.09 -7.25 3.85
C LEU A 149 -26.08 -6.10 3.93
N ALA A 150 -25.34 -5.83 2.86
CA ALA A 150 -24.36 -4.74 2.81
C ALA A 150 -25.00 -3.40 3.17
N LYS A 151 -26.17 -3.09 2.61
CA LYS A 151 -26.95 -1.88 2.94
C LYS A 151 -27.26 -1.78 4.43
N LYS A 152 -27.63 -2.90 5.07
CA LYS A 152 -27.91 -2.93 6.50
C LYS A 152 -26.65 -2.76 7.35
N LEU A 153 -25.53 -3.34 6.93
CA LEU A 153 -24.22 -3.17 7.59
C LEU A 153 -23.73 -1.73 7.50
N ILE A 154 -23.84 -1.11 6.33
CA ILE A 154 -23.49 0.30 6.12
C ILE A 154 -24.36 1.21 6.98
N SER A 155 -25.67 0.97 7.04
CA SER A 155 -26.56 1.73 7.93
C SER A 155 -26.16 1.62 9.41
N ILE A 156 -25.67 0.46 9.88
CA ILE A 156 -25.14 0.32 11.24
C ILE A 156 -23.87 1.18 11.43
N ILE A 157 -23.00 1.24 10.42
CA ILE A 157 -21.78 2.05 10.46
C ILE A 157 -22.13 3.55 10.49
N GLU A 158 -23.16 3.96 9.74
CA GLU A 158 -23.60 5.35 9.62
C GLU A 158 -24.34 5.87 10.86
N THR A 159 -25.19 5.05 11.49
CA THR A 159 -26.10 5.50 12.55
C THR A 159 -25.80 4.91 13.92
N GLY A 160 -24.96 3.88 14.00
CA GLY A 160 -24.62 3.19 15.24
C GLY A 160 -23.65 4.00 16.11
N GLU A 161 -23.57 3.65 17.39
CA GLU A 161 -22.55 4.18 18.29
C GLU A 161 -21.17 3.73 17.82
N VAL A 162 -20.32 4.71 17.49
CA VAL A 162 -18.95 4.50 17.00
C VAL A 162 -18.18 3.66 18.02
N ASN A 163 -17.43 2.67 17.53
CA ASN A 163 -16.66 1.71 18.34
C ASN A 163 -17.48 0.76 19.23
N SER A 164 -18.81 0.77 19.17
CA SER A 164 -19.61 -0.30 19.78
C SER A 164 -19.28 -1.66 19.14
N VAL A 165 -19.52 -2.75 19.87
CA VAL A 165 -19.26 -4.12 19.41
C VAL A 165 -19.95 -4.38 18.05
N LYS A 166 -21.22 -3.97 17.96
CA LYS A 166 -22.03 -4.10 16.74
C LYS A 166 -21.46 -3.30 15.58
N TRP A 167 -21.04 -2.05 15.84
CA TRP A 167 -20.44 -1.18 14.83
C TRP A 167 -19.12 -1.75 14.32
N LYS A 168 -18.24 -2.19 15.23
CA LYS A 168 -16.96 -2.81 14.88
C LYS A 168 -17.19 -4.07 14.05
N ASN A 169 -18.02 -4.99 14.53
CA ASN A 169 -18.33 -6.23 13.81
C ASN A 169 -18.93 -5.95 12.42
N ALA A 170 -19.84 -4.98 12.29
CA ALA A 170 -20.39 -4.58 10.99
C ALA A 170 -19.30 -4.10 10.02
N LYS A 171 -18.37 -3.26 10.49
CA LYS A 171 -17.22 -2.78 9.70
C LYS A 171 -16.32 -3.92 9.22
N TYR A 172 -16.03 -4.90 10.07
CA TYR A 172 -15.23 -6.07 9.70
C TYR A 172 -15.96 -7.01 8.73
N VAL A 173 -17.28 -7.21 8.92
CA VAL A 173 -18.08 -8.05 8.00
C VAL A 173 -18.10 -7.42 6.61
N ILE A 174 -18.42 -6.13 6.47
CA ILE A 174 -18.49 -5.51 5.13
C ILE A 174 -17.13 -5.52 4.42
N ALA A 175 -16.03 -5.27 5.17
CA ALA A 175 -14.68 -5.36 4.63
C ALA A 175 -14.34 -6.79 4.15
N GLY A 176 -14.65 -7.80 4.97
CA GLY A 176 -14.47 -9.21 4.59
C GLY A 176 -15.32 -9.63 3.41
N MET A 177 -16.57 -9.13 3.30
CA MET A 177 -17.46 -9.43 2.17
C MET A 177 -16.83 -9.00 0.85
N LEU A 178 -16.22 -7.82 0.81
CA LEU A 178 -15.57 -7.29 -0.40
C LEU A 178 -14.33 -8.11 -0.82
N VAL A 179 -13.67 -8.76 0.13
CA VAL A 179 -12.55 -9.67 -0.17
C VAL A 179 -13.06 -11.01 -0.72
N VAL A 180 -14.07 -11.59 -0.08
CA VAL A 180 -14.58 -12.94 -0.39
C VAL A 180 -15.37 -12.99 -1.70
N ILE A 181 -16.17 -11.96 -1.99
CA ILE A 181 -16.99 -11.92 -3.20
C ILE A 181 -16.06 -11.74 -4.41
N LYS A 182 -16.21 -12.64 -5.40
CA LYS A 182 -15.43 -12.68 -6.63
C LYS A 182 -16.14 -12.03 -7.82
N ASP A 183 -17.46 -11.97 -7.78
CA ASP A 183 -18.30 -11.38 -8.83
C ASP A 183 -18.20 -9.84 -8.78
N GLU A 184 -17.64 -9.24 -9.83
CA GLU A 184 -17.43 -7.78 -9.90
C GLU A 184 -18.74 -6.99 -9.96
N ASP A 185 -19.77 -7.50 -10.62
CA ASP A 185 -21.07 -6.82 -10.70
C ASP A 185 -21.74 -6.76 -9.33
N GLN A 186 -21.63 -7.84 -8.54
CA GLN A 186 -22.09 -7.85 -7.16
C GLN A 186 -21.30 -6.87 -6.28
N LEU A 187 -19.97 -6.81 -6.43
CA LEU A 187 -19.14 -5.87 -5.69
C LEU A 187 -19.47 -4.42 -6.06
N ARG A 188 -19.59 -4.09 -7.36
CA ARG A 188 -19.98 -2.76 -7.84
C ARG A 188 -21.34 -2.36 -7.27
N ASN A 189 -22.29 -3.28 -7.24
CA ASN A 189 -23.60 -3.07 -6.64
C ASN A 189 -23.57 -2.78 -5.14
N ILE A 190 -22.58 -3.30 -4.40
CA ILE A 190 -22.35 -3.00 -2.99
C ILE A 190 -21.67 -1.63 -2.84
N CYS A 191 -20.65 -1.35 -3.66
CA CYS A 191 -19.87 -0.11 -3.60
C CYS A 191 -20.71 1.16 -3.82
N ILE A 192 -21.81 1.07 -4.58
CA ILE A 192 -22.79 2.17 -4.74
C ILE A 192 -23.38 2.64 -3.39
N GLU A 193 -23.45 1.77 -2.39
CA GLU A 193 -24.01 2.15 -1.08
C GLU A 193 -22.97 2.87 -0.18
N PHE A 194 -21.72 3.06 -0.63
CA PHE A 194 -20.66 3.71 0.16
C PHE A 194 -20.66 5.25 0.11
N SER A 195 -21.50 5.90 -0.70
CA SER A 195 -21.48 7.36 -0.89
C SER A 195 -21.48 8.14 0.42
N ASN A 196 -22.34 7.77 1.37
CA ASN A 196 -22.40 8.43 2.69
C ASN A 196 -21.14 8.24 3.54
N LEU A 197 -20.49 7.06 3.48
CA LEU A 197 -19.24 6.79 4.19
C LEU A 197 -18.10 7.63 3.60
N ILE A 198 -18.17 7.94 2.31
CA ILE A 198 -17.20 8.76 1.60
C ILE A 198 -17.45 10.26 1.86
N GLU A 199 -18.71 10.71 1.80
CA GLU A 199 -19.09 12.11 1.93
C GLU A 199 -18.87 12.69 3.34
N ARG A 200 -19.00 11.87 4.39
CA ARG A 200 -18.94 12.34 5.78
C ARG A 200 -17.55 12.11 6.38
N GLU A 201 -16.86 13.19 6.72
CA GLU A 201 -15.50 13.14 7.28
C GLU A 201 -15.37 12.21 8.50
N ASN A 202 -16.33 12.24 9.41
CA ASN A 202 -16.32 11.41 10.62
C ASN A 202 -16.52 9.90 10.37
N LEU A 203 -16.91 9.51 9.16
CA LEU A 203 -17.09 8.11 8.75
C LEU A 203 -16.00 7.65 7.77
N PHE A 204 -15.19 8.56 7.23
CA PHE A 204 -14.21 8.26 6.19
C PHE A 204 -13.15 7.25 6.65
N ASP A 205 -12.78 7.25 7.94
CA ASP A 205 -11.90 6.23 8.53
C ASP A 205 -12.45 4.81 8.35
N SER A 206 -13.77 4.64 8.33
CA SER A 206 -14.38 3.34 8.03
C SER A 206 -14.12 2.94 6.58
N MET A 207 -14.16 3.89 5.66
CA MET A 207 -13.85 3.67 4.25
C MET A 207 -12.35 3.38 4.03
N LEU A 208 -11.45 4.05 4.77
CA LEU A 208 -10.02 3.73 4.78
C LEU A 208 -9.79 2.29 5.25
N PHE A 209 -10.40 1.90 6.37
CA PHE A 209 -10.33 0.52 6.87
C PHE A 209 -10.86 -0.51 5.85
N ILE A 210 -12.00 -0.24 5.21
CA ILE A 210 -12.57 -1.10 4.18
C ILE A 210 -11.61 -1.24 3.01
N THR A 211 -11.05 -0.14 2.53
CA THR A 211 -10.10 -0.13 1.40
C THR A 211 -8.80 -0.87 1.75
N LYS A 212 -8.29 -0.70 2.98
CA LYS A 212 -7.11 -1.43 3.46
C LYS A 212 -7.30 -2.94 3.37
N MET A 213 -8.51 -3.44 3.65
CA MET A 213 -8.84 -4.87 3.55
C MET A 213 -9.07 -5.31 2.10
N ALA A 214 -9.71 -4.46 1.28
CA ALA A 214 -10.08 -4.75 -0.10
C ALA A 214 -9.75 -3.58 -1.05
N PRO A 215 -8.48 -3.38 -1.45
CA PRO A 215 -8.07 -2.18 -2.21
C PRO A 215 -8.78 -2.00 -3.55
N LYS A 216 -9.22 -3.10 -4.17
CA LYS A 216 -10.02 -3.11 -5.41
C LYS A 216 -11.31 -2.29 -5.34
N THR A 217 -11.81 -1.96 -4.14
CA THR A 217 -13.03 -1.15 -3.99
C THR A 217 -12.92 0.20 -4.67
N VAL A 218 -11.72 0.79 -4.76
CA VAL A 218 -11.50 2.12 -5.38
C VAL A 218 -11.88 2.14 -6.86
N ASP A 219 -11.64 1.04 -7.58
CA ASP A 219 -12.00 0.87 -9.01
C ASP A 219 -13.47 0.58 -9.25
N LEU A 220 -14.19 0.21 -8.19
CA LEU A 220 -15.61 -0.14 -8.26
C LEU A 220 -16.52 1.03 -7.88
N LEU A 221 -15.97 2.11 -7.34
CA LEU A 221 -16.70 3.35 -7.08
C LEU A 221 -17.16 3.99 -8.39
N ASP A 222 -18.30 4.68 -8.35
CA ASP A 222 -18.70 5.52 -9.47
C ASP A 222 -17.80 6.75 -9.60
N SER A 223 -17.91 7.47 -10.72
CA SER A 223 -17.02 8.59 -11.01
C SER A 223 -17.07 9.72 -9.96
N MET A 224 -18.21 9.97 -9.33
CA MET A 224 -18.34 11.08 -8.37
C MET A 224 -17.79 10.65 -7.01
N ASP A 225 -18.16 9.45 -6.56
CA ASP A 225 -17.69 8.90 -5.30
C ASP A 225 -16.21 8.60 -5.33
N ARG A 226 -15.65 8.18 -6.47
CA ARG A 226 -14.19 8.05 -6.65
C ARG A 226 -13.48 9.38 -6.47
N LYS A 227 -13.95 10.45 -7.11
CA LYS A 227 -13.36 11.80 -6.95
C LYS A 227 -13.38 12.26 -5.50
N ARG A 228 -14.50 12.08 -4.81
CA ARG A 228 -14.64 12.43 -3.39
C ARG A 228 -13.73 11.57 -2.51
N TYR A 229 -13.71 10.27 -2.75
CA TYR A 229 -12.83 9.33 -2.07
C TYR A 229 -11.37 9.74 -2.22
N MET A 230 -10.92 10.05 -3.43
CA MET A 230 -9.54 10.47 -3.68
C MET A 230 -9.22 11.80 -2.99
N ALA A 231 -10.10 12.80 -3.06
CA ALA A 231 -9.92 14.06 -2.36
C ALA A 231 -9.78 13.85 -0.83
N ASN A 232 -10.57 12.95 -0.25
CA ASN A 232 -10.50 12.64 1.18
C ASN A 232 -9.29 11.76 1.54
N LEU A 233 -8.91 10.79 0.69
CA LEU A 233 -7.72 9.96 0.88
C LEU A 233 -6.47 10.83 0.88
N ILE A 234 -6.34 11.71 -0.11
CA ILE A 234 -5.24 12.65 -0.23
C ILE A 234 -5.16 13.55 1.03
N LYS A 235 -6.30 14.04 1.55
CA LYS A 235 -6.36 14.82 2.80
C LYS A 235 -6.03 13.99 4.05
N SER A 236 -6.40 12.71 4.08
CA SER A 236 -6.20 11.84 5.24
C SER A 236 -4.73 11.52 5.48
N VAL A 237 -3.89 11.58 4.45
CA VAL A 237 -2.45 11.37 4.58
C VAL A 237 -1.85 12.50 5.40
N ASN A 238 -1.15 12.11 6.46
CA ASN A 238 -0.44 13.03 7.33
C ASN A 238 0.97 12.48 7.58
N ALA A 239 1.99 13.32 7.39
CA ALA A 239 3.38 12.98 7.65
C ALA A 239 3.68 12.89 9.16
N GLU A 240 2.87 13.51 10.02
CA GLU A 240 3.10 13.54 11.47
C GLU A 240 2.88 12.19 12.16
N ASN A 241 2.01 11.33 11.62
CA ASN A 241 1.71 10.03 12.19
C ASN A 241 1.48 8.99 11.08
N SER A 242 2.02 7.77 11.24
CA SER A 242 1.58 6.63 10.44
C SER A 242 0.10 6.39 10.71
N ASN A 243 -0.74 6.80 9.78
CA ASN A 243 -2.19 6.66 9.86
C ASN A 243 -2.70 5.70 8.79
N GLU A 244 -3.97 5.29 8.92
CA GLU A 244 -4.61 4.38 7.97
C GLU A 244 -4.61 4.94 6.54
N GLY A 245 -4.62 6.27 6.38
CA GLY A 245 -4.51 6.93 5.08
C GLY A 245 -3.21 6.62 4.35
N ASN A 246 -2.07 6.74 5.04
CA ASN A 246 -0.73 6.44 4.48
C ASN A 246 -0.64 4.98 4.00
N GLU A 247 -1.16 4.05 4.80
CA GLU A 247 -1.17 2.62 4.47
C GLU A 247 -2.08 2.33 3.27
N VAL A 248 -3.25 2.95 3.21
CA VAL A 248 -4.20 2.80 2.10
C VAL A 248 -3.59 3.30 0.80
N VAL A 249 -2.98 4.51 0.79
CA VAL A 249 -2.30 5.05 -0.40
C VAL A 249 -1.26 4.06 -0.94
N GLN A 250 -0.46 3.45 -0.07
CA GLN A 250 0.54 2.47 -0.48
C GLN A 250 -0.07 1.22 -1.10
N LEU A 251 -1.15 0.71 -0.50
CA LEU A 251 -1.84 -0.48 -1.01
C LEU A 251 -2.46 -0.21 -2.38
N VAL A 252 -3.18 0.91 -2.54
CA VAL A 252 -3.84 1.24 -3.82
C VAL A 252 -2.82 1.57 -4.90
N LEU A 253 -1.67 2.17 -4.55
CA LEU A 253 -0.57 2.40 -5.49
C LEU A 253 0.07 1.07 -5.91
N LYS A 254 0.43 0.22 -4.94
CA LYS A 254 1.10 -1.07 -5.18
C LYS A 254 0.24 -2.01 -6.04
N ASP A 255 -1.06 -2.03 -5.78
CA ASP A 255 -1.99 -2.90 -6.50
C ASP A 255 -2.50 -2.29 -7.81
N GLY A 256 -2.10 -1.04 -8.14
CA GLY A 256 -2.40 -0.39 -9.42
C GLY A 256 -3.82 0.17 -9.55
N PHE A 257 -4.48 0.50 -8.43
CA PHE A 257 -5.85 1.03 -8.39
C PHE A 257 -5.94 2.56 -8.53
N LEU A 258 -4.82 3.27 -8.70
CA LEU A 258 -4.80 4.72 -8.93
C LEU A 258 -4.77 5.03 -10.42
N GLN A 259 -5.63 5.95 -10.86
CA GLN A 259 -5.56 6.51 -12.21
C GLN A 259 -4.39 7.49 -12.33
N LEU A 260 -3.92 7.72 -13.56
CA LEU A 260 -2.74 8.56 -13.81
C LEU A 260 -2.92 10.00 -13.30
N ASN A 261 -4.10 10.58 -13.45
CA ASN A 261 -4.43 11.92 -12.94
C ASN A 261 -4.45 11.97 -11.40
N GLU A 262 -4.93 10.91 -10.75
CA GLU A 262 -4.97 10.81 -9.29
C GLU A 262 -3.57 10.62 -8.70
N LEU A 263 -2.73 9.84 -9.39
CA LEU A 263 -1.31 9.72 -9.06
C LEU A 263 -0.59 11.07 -9.21
N SER A 264 -0.88 11.82 -10.27
CA SER A 264 -0.32 13.17 -10.46
C SER A 264 -0.72 14.10 -9.32
N GLU A 265 -2.01 14.15 -8.95
CA GLU A 265 -2.50 15.00 -7.87
C GLU A 265 -1.85 14.65 -6.51
N LEU A 266 -1.70 13.36 -6.22
CA LEU A 266 -1.00 12.87 -5.03
C LEU A 266 0.47 13.33 -5.01
N VAL A 267 1.17 13.13 -6.12
CA VAL A 267 2.58 13.50 -6.28
C VAL A 267 2.77 15.01 -6.17
N ASP A 268 1.89 15.81 -6.77
CA ASP A 268 1.94 17.27 -6.74
C ASP A 268 1.75 17.78 -5.30
N LYS A 269 0.78 17.22 -4.56
CA LYS A 269 0.57 17.56 -3.15
C LYS A 269 1.82 17.22 -2.32
N TYR A 270 2.32 16.00 -2.40
CA TYR A 270 3.47 15.57 -1.58
C TYR A 270 4.74 16.33 -1.95
N THR A 271 4.92 16.64 -3.23
CA THR A 271 6.00 17.52 -3.70
C THR A 271 5.94 18.86 -2.98
N ALA A 272 4.79 19.52 -2.97
CA ALA A 272 4.61 20.82 -2.29
C ALA A 272 4.85 20.72 -0.77
N GLU A 273 4.38 19.66 -0.12
CA GLU A 273 4.55 19.47 1.32
C GLU A 273 6.01 19.13 1.70
N ILE A 274 6.71 18.30 0.91
CA ILE A 274 8.15 18.03 1.11
C ILE A 274 8.95 19.31 0.85
N GLN A 275 8.65 20.08 -0.20
CA GLN A 275 9.34 21.34 -0.48
C GLN A 275 9.17 22.36 0.64
N SER A 276 7.97 22.45 1.22
CA SER A 276 7.67 23.36 2.34
C SER A 276 8.15 22.86 3.71
N SER A 277 8.67 21.63 3.79
CA SER A 277 9.28 21.10 5.03
C SER A 277 10.56 21.85 5.42
N VAL A 278 11.33 22.33 4.43
CA VAL A 278 12.53 23.15 4.66
C VAL A 278 12.15 24.62 4.56
N GLN A 279 12.13 25.29 5.71
CA GLN A 279 11.61 26.65 5.84
C GLN A 279 12.75 27.64 6.04
N LYS A 280 12.90 28.57 5.10
CA LYS A 280 13.89 29.64 5.16
C LYS A 280 13.28 30.93 5.68
N THR A 281 13.97 31.58 6.60
CA THR A 281 13.64 32.90 7.13
C THR A 281 14.76 33.89 6.83
N ILE A 282 14.56 35.17 7.16
CA ILE A 282 15.60 36.19 7.09
C ILE A 282 16.82 35.88 7.97
N PHE A 283 16.68 35.01 8.97
CA PHE A 283 17.75 34.63 9.91
C PHE A 283 18.38 33.27 9.57
N GLY A 284 17.99 32.64 8.46
CA GLY A 284 18.42 31.30 8.08
C GLY A 284 17.30 30.27 8.12
N THR A 285 17.67 29.00 8.04
CA THR A 285 16.73 27.87 8.03
C THR A 285 16.17 27.64 9.43
N LEU A 286 14.87 27.33 9.54
CA LEU A 286 14.25 26.98 10.82
C LEU A 286 14.73 25.61 11.28
N ARG A 287 15.07 25.47 12.55
CA ARG A 287 15.52 24.19 13.14
C ARG A 287 14.49 23.07 13.00
N THR A 288 13.20 23.40 13.07
CA THR A 288 12.11 22.44 12.84
C THR A 288 12.10 21.83 11.44
N SER A 289 12.88 22.36 10.49
CA SER A 289 12.96 21.84 9.12
C SER A 289 13.47 20.40 9.06
N VAL A 290 14.40 20.02 9.95
CA VAL A 290 14.92 18.65 9.98
C VAL A 290 13.81 17.69 10.42
N ASP A 291 13.13 17.98 11.53
CA ASP A 291 12.00 17.19 12.00
C ASP A 291 10.87 17.12 10.98
N ASN A 292 10.56 18.25 10.34
CA ASN A 292 9.52 18.34 9.31
C ASN A 292 9.83 17.48 8.08
N LEU A 293 11.09 17.47 7.62
CA LEU A 293 11.50 16.60 6.52
C LEU A 293 11.52 15.13 6.97
N ASN A 294 11.97 14.84 8.19
CA ASN A 294 12.05 13.47 8.70
C ASN A 294 10.69 12.75 8.71
N LYS A 295 9.61 13.49 9.02
CA LYS A 295 8.22 13.00 8.96
C LYS A 295 7.86 12.36 7.61
N TRP A 296 8.48 12.81 6.51
CA TRP A 296 8.22 12.30 5.16
C TRP A 296 9.03 11.05 4.79
N SER A 297 10.09 10.72 5.53
CA SER A 297 11.05 9.66 5.17
C SER A 297 10.37 8.31 4.89
N ASN A 298 9.50 7.84 5.78
CA ASN A 298 8.80 6.57 5.64
C ASN A 298 7.80 6.58 4.49
N ILE A 299 7.06 7.68 4.31
CA ILE A 299 6.07 7.82 3.23
C ILE A 299 6.78 7.75 1.89
N VAL A 300 7.82 8.55 1.69
CA VAL A 300 8.60 8.58 0.42
C VAL A 300 9.26 7.23 0.17
N LYS A 301 9.87 6.62 1.21
CA LYS A 301 10.41 5.26 1.16
C LYS A 301 9.39 4.26 0.62
N GLN A 302 8.21 4.21 1.20
CA GLN A 302 7.21 3.19 0.88
C GLN A 302 6.53 3.41 -0.48
N LEU A 303 6.33 4.66 -0.90
CA LEU A 303 5.72 4.97 -2.20
C LEU A 303 6.62 4.60 -3.38
N ASN A 304 7.94 4.71 -3.22
CA ASN A 304 8.91 4.35 -4.26
C ASN A 304 8.66 5.09 -5.59
N ILE A 305 8.37 6.39 -5.51
CA ILE A 305 8.14 7.27 -6.66
C ILE A 305 9.38 8.15 -6.86
N SER A 306 10.03 8.03 -8.02
CA SER A 306 11.34 8.66 -8.29
C SER A 306 11.36 10.18 -8.10
N ILE A 307 10.29 10.89 -8.45
CA ILE A 307 10.25 12.36 -8.29
C ILE A 307 10.16 12.77 -6.81
N LEU A 308 9.47 11.99 -5.97
CA LEU A 308 9.42 12.23 -4.53
C LEU A 308 10.75 11.92 -3.86
N ASP A 309 11.45 10.88 -4.31
CA ASP A 309 12.81 10.56 -3.86
C ASP A 309 13.77 11.71 -4.16
N GLU A 310 13.72 12.23 -5.40
CA GLU A 310 14.57 13.35 -5.82
C GLU A 310 14.35 14.58 -4.94
N ILE A 311 13.10 15.02 -4.79
CA ILE A 311 12.77 16.21 -4.00
C ILE A 311 13.13 16.01 -2.53
N TYR A 312 12.87 14.83 -1.97
CA TYR A 312 13.23 14.52 -0.58
C TYR A 312 14.74 14.63 -0.36
N PHE A 313 15.54 14.02 -1.22
CA PHE A 313 16.99 14.02 -1.09
C PHE A 313 17.62 15.39 -1.42
N GLU A 314 17.03 16.17 -2.33
CA GLU A 314 17.40 17.56 -2.54
C GLU A 314 17.22 18.41 -1.28
N LYS A 315 16.07 18.25 -0.60
CA LYS A 315 15.79 18.96 0.66
C LYS A 315 16.69 18.49 1.81
N LEU A 316 17.02 17.20 1.86
CA LEU A 316 18.00 16.68 2.82
C LEU A 316 19.39 17.28 2.57
N LEU A 317 19.83 17.32 1.31
CA LEU A 317 21.10 17.95 0.94
C LEU A 317 21.12 19.45 1.27
N GLU A 318 20.01 20.15 1.10
CA GLU A 318 19.88 21.56 1.51
C GLU A 318 20.14 21.73 3.01
N LEU A 319 19.63 20.84 3.85
CA LEU A 319 19.86 20.86 5.30
C LEU A 319 21.30 20.45 5.69
N ILE A 320 21.90 19.48 4.99
CA ILE A 320 23.30 19.08 5.21
C ILE A 320 24.27 20.21 4.79
N ARG A 321 23.89 21.03 3.81
CA ARG A 321 24.64 22.21 3.35
C ARG A 321 24.44 23.45 4.23
N ASP A 322 23.58 23.38 5.24
CA ASP A 322 23.26 24.55 6.06
C ASP A 322 24.50 25.07 6.81
N ASN A 323 24.44 26.34 7.21
CA ASN A 323 25.49 26.98 8.01
C ASN A 323 25.21 26.87 9.53
N ASP A 324 23.97 26.58 9.93
CA ASP A 324 23.64 26.34 11.33
C ASP A 324 24.13 24.95 11.77
N TYR A 325 25.05 24.97 12.72
CA TYR A 325 25.64 23.78 13.33
C TYR A 325 24.61 22.74 13.78
N SER A 326 23.53 23.15 14.45
CA SER A 326 22.51 22.23 14.95
C SER A 326 21.77 21.56 13.80
N ILE A 327 21.42 22.32 12.76
CA ILE A 327 20.70 21.81 11.58
C ILE A 327 21.53 20.74 10.86
N VAL A 328 22.81 21.03 10.61
CA VAL A 328 23.71 20.07 9.93
C VAL A 328 23.85 18.78 10.73
N ASN A 329 24.04 18.88 12.05
CA ASN A 329 24.19 17.70 12.91
C ASN A 329 22.92 16.84 12.94
N GLU A 330 21.76 17.46 13.08
CA GLU A 330 20.47 16.76 13.08
C GLU A 330 20.18 16.13 11.71
N ALA A 331 20.47 16.83 10.61
CA ALA A 331 20.29 16.31 9.25
C ALA A 331 21.20 15.11 8.94
N LEU A 332 22.45 15.13 9.41
CA LEU A 332 23.38 14.01 9.25
C LEU A 332 23.03 12.80 10.12
N GLU A 333 22.55 13.02 11.34
CA GLU A 333 22.02 11.90 12.16
C GLU A 333 20.71 11.36 11.57
N MET A 334 19.86 12.20 10.98
CA MET A 334 18.69 11.75 10.21
C MET A 334 19.12 10.88 9.02
N LEU A 335 20.08 11.33 8.20
CA LEU A 335 20.62 10.55 7.07
C LEU A 335 21.08 9.15 7.51
N LYS A 336 21.80 9.05 8.65
CA LYS A 336 22.25 7.77 9.19
C LYS A 336 21.11 6.88 9.71
N GLY A 337 20.01 7.49 10.13
CA GLY A 337 18.81 6.78 10.55
C GLY A 337 17.97 6.25 9.39
N LEU A 338 18.21 6.72 8.16
CA LEU A 338 17.50 6.24 6.98
C LEU A 338 17.94 4.82 6.58
N ASP A 339 17.00 4.10 5.98
CA ASP A 339 17.25 2.77 5.43
C ASP A 339 18.22 2.84 4.24
N ALA A 340 19.26 1.98 4.23
CA ALA A 340 20.27 1.99 3.19
C ALA A 340 19.69 1.75 1.78
N THR A 341 18.64 0.93 1.65
CA THR A 341 17.98 0.72 0.34
C THR A 341 17.24 1.96 -0.14
N PHE A 342 16.73 2.78 0.77
CA PHE A 342 16.13 4.06 0.44
C PHE A 342 17.19 5.08 -0.02
N ILE A 343 18.30 5.20 0.72
CA ILE A 343 19.41 6.10 0.33
C ILE A 343 19.98 5.73 -1.05
N LYS A 344 20.03 4.44 -1.38
CA LYS A 344 20.49 3.96 -2.71
C LYS A 344 19.61 4.43 -3.88
N ARG A 345 18.37 4.87 -3.65
CA ARG A 345 17.48 5.42 -4.71
C ARG A 345 17.82 6.84 -5.13
N MET A 346 18.66 7.53 -4.38
CA MET A 346 19.17 8.85 -4.72
C MET A 346 19.93 8.82 -6.06
N LYS A 347 19.93 9.93 -6.81
CA LYS A 347 20.73 10.04 -8.05
C LYS A 347 22.23 10.06 -7.72
N ALA A 348 23.06 9.51 -8.61
CA ALA A 348 24.52 9.41 -8.42
C ALA A 348 25.18 10.75 -8.04
N LYS A 349 24.76 11.86 -8.68
CA LYS A 349 25.21 13.22 -8.33
C LYS A 349 24.94 13.57 -6.87
N ASN A 350 23.75 13.25 -6.37
CA ASN A 350 23.37 13.53 -4.99
C ASN A 350 24.15 12.63 -4.01
N HIS A 351 24.49 11.38 -4.37
CA HIS A 351 25.38 10.54 -3.56
C HIS A 351 26.75 11.21 -3.39
N ALA A 352 27.31 11.70 -4.50
CA ALA A 352 28.57 12.42 -4.48
C ALA A 352 28.49 13.70 -3.62
N ASP A 353 27.42 14.48 -3.79
CA ASP A 353 27.19 15.71 -3.02
C ASP A 353 27.13 15.44 -1.51
N VAL A 354 26.50 14.35 -1.06
CA VAL A 354 26.45 13.96 0.36
C VAL A 354 27.86 13.75 0.91
N VAL A 355 28.69 12.97 0.22
CA VAL A 355 30.07 12.69 0.67
C VAL A 355 30.91 13.97 0.71
N ILE A 356 30.80 14.81 -0.32
CA ILE A 356 31.47 16.12 -0.40
C ILE A 356 31.06 16.99 0.79
N GLN A 357 29.76 17.07 1.10
CA GLN A 357 29.31 17.88 2.23
C GLN A 357 29.74 17.31 3.58
N ILE A 358 29.76 15.99 3.76
CA ILE A 358 30.28 15.39 5.00
C ILE A 358 31.73 15.81 5.22
N MET A 359 32.58 15.77 4.18
CA MET A 359 33.98 16.21 4.28
C MET A 359 34.09 17.69 4.65
N ARG A 360 33.32 18.54 3.95
CA ARG A 360 33.31 19.99 4.20
C ARG A 360 32.81 20.34 5.59
N GLN A 361 31.76 19.70 6.06
CA GLN A 361 31.18 19.97 7.37
C GLN A 361 32.08 19.45 8.49
N ALA A 362 32.81 18.36 8.29
CA ALA A 362 33.79 17.88 9.26
C ALA A 362 35.00 18.82 9.39
N HIS A 363 35.45 19.42 8.28
CA HIS A 363 36.62 20.30 8.21
C HIS A 363 36.29 21.79 8.07
N GLY A 364 35.04 22.17 8.33
CA GLY A 364 34.58 23.55 8.21
C GLY A 364 35.20 24.47 9.27
N PRO A 365 35.16 25.80 9.06
CA PRO A 365 35.71 26.77 10.01
C PRO A 365 35.10 26.63 11.41
N GLY A 366 35.94 26.55 12.44
CA GLY A 366 35.52 26.33 13.83
C GLY A 366 35.70 24.89 14.30
N ARG A 367 34.69 24.29 14.94
CA ARG A 367 34.75 22.91 15.46
C ARG A 367 34.38 21.83 14.43
N GLY A 368 33.85 22.22 13.26
CA GLY A 368 33.18 21.30 12.32
C GLY A 368 31.94 20.64 12.94
N SER A 369 31.10 19.99 12.14
CA SER A 369 29.95 19.22 12.64
C SER A 369 30.40 17.98 13.41
N ASP A 370 29.91 17.78 14.64
CA ASP A 370 30.16 16.57 15.44
C ASP A 370 29.69 15.30 14.71
N ALA A 371 28.52 15.35 14.06
CA ALA A 371 27.95 14.24 13.29
C ALA A 371 28.82 13.91 12.07
N ALA A 372 29.28 14.92 11.31
CA ALA A 372 30.20 14.72 10.20
C ALA A 372 31.53 14.11 10.67
N ASN A 373 32.11 14.66 11.73
CA ASN A 373 33.34 14.13 12.35
C ASN A 373 33.16 12.69 12.84
N LYS A 374 32.00 12.35 13.39
CA LYS A 374 31.66 10.98 13.82
C LYS A 374 31.57 10.03 12.63
N ILE A 375 30.97 10.45 11.51
CA ILE A 375 30.93 9.67 10.27
C ILE A 375 32.35 9.41 9.74
N LEU A 376 33.22 10.43 9.73
CA LEU A 376 34.60 10.25 9.29
C LEU A 376 35.39 9.32 10.21
N LYS A 377 35.27 9.50 11.53
CA LYS A 377 35.93 8.63 12.53
C LYS A 377 35.46 7.19 12.44
N SER A 378 34.18 6.96 12.16
CA SER A 378 33.63 5.61 11.94
C SER A 378 33.88 5.09 10.53
N LYS A 379 34.66 5.80 9.70
CA LYS A 379 34.96 5.41 8.31
C LYS A 379 33.70 5.14 7.48
N PHE A 380 32.66 5.98 7.64
CA PHE A 380 31.37 5.82 6.98
C PHE A 380 30.63 4.52 7.31
N GLU A 381 30.88 3.91 8.48
CA GLU A 381 30.12 2.74 8.95
C GLU A 381 28.60 2.94 8.82
N GLY A 382 27.91 1.95 8.24
CA GLY A 382 26.47 1.99 7.94
C GLY A 382 26.10 2.67 6.62
N ILE A 383 26.96 3.55 6.10
CA ILE A 383 26.73 4.30 4.84
C ILE A 383 27.93 4.23 3.87
N ILE A 384 28.80 3.23 4.00
CA ILE A 384 30.03 3.08 3.22
C ILE A 384 29.78 3.02 1.71
N PHE A 385 28.62 2.49 1.29
CA PHE A 385 28.20 2.45 -0.11
C PHE A 385 28.09 3.85 -0.74
N LEU A 386 27.86 4.91 0.04
CA LEU A 386 27.90 6.29 -0.45
C LEU A 386 29.29 6.68 -0.93
N VAL A 387 30.33 6.21 -0.25
CA VAL A 387 31.72 6.45 -0.66
C VAL A 387 32.03 5.69 -1.95
N GLU A 388 31.54 4.46 -2.08
CA GLU A 388 31.72 3.68 -3.31
C GLU A 388 31.06 4.40 -4.50
N TYR A 389 29.81 4.86 -4.35
CA TYR A 389 29.13 5.63 -5.38
C TYR A 389 29.77 6.98 -5.66
N PHE A 390 30.28 7.67 -4.64
CA PHE A 390 31.07 8.89 -4.84
C PHE A 390 32.30 8.62 -5.69
N LEU A 391 33.10 7.61 -5.35
CA LEU A 391 34.33 7.27 -6.09
C LEU A 391 34.03 6.81 -7.52
N GLU A 392 32.99 6.01 -7.72
CA GLU A 392 32.52 5.60 -9.05
C GLU A 392 32.06 6.82 -9.88
N TYR A 393 31.28 7.72 -9.29
CA TYR A 393 30.84 8.95 -9.94
C TYR A 393 32.04 9.84 -10.32
N THR A 394 32.94 10.11 -9.38
CA THR A 394 34.15 10.94 -9.60
C THR A 394 35.05 10.37 -10.70
N THR A 395 35.09 9.05 -10.87
CA THR A 395 35.98 8.40 -11.84
C THR A 395 35.25 7.92 -13.11
N GLN A 396 34.02 8.38 -13.35
CA GLN A 396 33.23 7.98 -14.50
C GLN A 396 33.75 8.59 -15.81
N ASN A 397 34.05 9.89 -15.80
CA ASN A 397 34.70 10.64 -16.88
C ASN A 397 35.17 12.01 -16.37
N HIS A 398 35.81 12.80 -17.24
CA HIS A 398 36.31 14.12 -16.90
C HIS A 398 35.22 15.12 -16.48
N GLU A 399 34.00 15.04 -17.02
CA GLU A 399 32.91 15.94 -16.63
C GLU A 399 32.53 15.74 -15.16
N GLN A 400 32.35 14.50 -14.72
CA GLN A 400 32.05 14.21 -13.31
C GLN A 400 33.23 14.53 -12.39
N LEU A 401 34.47 14.28 -12.82
CA LEU A 401 35.66 14.67 -12.07
C LEU A 401 35.72 16.20 -11.89
N SER A 402 35.52 16.94 -12.98
CA SER A 402 35.47 18.41 -12.99
C SER A 402 34.34 18.93 -12.10
N TYR A 403 33.17 18.29 -12.12
CA TYR A 403 32.08 18.63 -11.21
C TYR A 403 32.52 18.53 -9.74
N VAL A 404 33.15 17.42 -9.35
CA VAL A 404 33.57 17.20 -7.95
C VAL A 404 34.69 18.15 -7.52
N MET A 405 35.72 18.28 -8.35
CA MET A 405 36.94 19.01 -7.99
C MET A 405 36.82 20.51 -8.21
N ARG A 406 36.16 20.94 -9.30
CA ARG A 406 36.10 22.34 -9.71
C ARG A 406 34.77 23.00 -9.35
N GLU A 407 33.64 22.40 -9.74
CA GLU A 407 32.34 23.02 -9.45
C GLU A 407 31.97 22.91 -7.97
N GLN A 408 32.18 21.74 -7.39
CA GLN A 408 31.98 21.47 -5.97
C GLN A 408 33.24 21.73 -5.14
N LEU A 409 34.30 22.33 -5.70
CA LEU A 409 35.50 22.77 -4.97
C LEU A 409 35.95 21.81 -3.87
N LEU A 410 35.99 20.50 -4.16
CA LEU A 410 36.47 19.52 -3.19
C LEU A 410 38.00 19.58 -3.16
N ASP A 411 38.57 19.77 -1.97
CA ASP A 411 40.02 19.72 -1.79
C ASP A 411 40.54 18.33 -2.16
N ILE A 412 41.63 18.28 -2.91
CA ILE A 412 42.30 17.03 -3.28
C ILE A 412 42.75 16.25 -2.04
N GLU A 413 43.11 16.96 -0.96
CA GLU A 413 43.41 16.32 0.32
C GLU A 413 42.21 15.52 0.85
N TYR A 414 40.99 16.04 0.70
CA TYR A 414 39.78 15.33 1.12
C TYR A 414 39.51 14.11 0.25
N LEU A 415 39.76 14.21 -1.06
CA LEU A 415 39.65 13.06 -1.96
C LEU A 415 40.64 11.95 -1.56
N LEU A 416 41.91 12.29 -1.31
CA LEU A 416 42.93 11.34 -0.86
C LEU A 416 42.58 10.74 0.51
N MET A 417 42.08 11.56 1.44
CA MET A 417 41.63 11.10 2.76
C MET A 417 40.47 10.10 2.64
N ILE A 418 39.50 10.34 1.76
CA ILE A 418 38.40 9.39 1.50
C ILE A 418 38.95 8.06 1.00
N MET A 419 39.86 8.09 0.01
CA MET A 419 40.46 6.87 -0.55
C MET A 419 41.26 6.09 0.49
N ASP A 420 42.03 6.77 1.34
CA ASP A 420 42.83 6.16 2.41
C ASP A 420 41.93 5.54 3.50
N ILE A 421 40.97 6.32 4.02
CA ILE A 421 40.04 5.86 5.06
C ILE A 421 39.27 4.60 4.62
N THR A 422 38.93 4.51 3.33
CA THR A 422 38.16 3.40 2.75
C THR A 422 39.00 2.31 2.09
N HIS A 423 40.34 2.45 2.09
CA HIS A 423 41.27 1.54 1.44
C HIS A 423 40.98 1.32 -0.06
N LYS A 424 40.46 2.35 -0.74
CA LYS A 424 40.11 2.34 -2.17
C LYS A 424 41.20 3.02 -3.00
N HIS A 425 42.45 2.64 -2.75
CA HIS A 425 43.62 3.34 -3.28
C HIS A 425 43.76 3.27 -4.81
N ASP A 426 43.20 2.23 -5.44
CA ASP A 426 43.23 2.03 -6.90
C ASP A 426 42.52 3.15 -7.68
N PHE A 427 41.60 3.88 -7.04
CA PHE A 427 40.88 4.97 -7.68
C PHE A 427 41.75 6.19 -7.98
N LEU A 428 42.85 6.39 -7.24
CA LEU A 428 43.72 7.55 -7.46
C LEU A 428 44.35 7.51 -8.85
N LYS A 429 44.75 6.32 -9.31
CA LYS A 429 45.29 6.15 -10.67
C LYS A 429 44.26 6.56 -11.73
N LYS A 430 43.00 6.15 -11.57
CA LYS A 430 41.91 6.56 -12.49
C LYS A 430 41.69 8.07 -12.49
N VAL A 431 41.77 8.72 -11.34
CA VAL A 431 41.67 10.18 -11.25
C VAL A 431 42.80 10.85 -12.03
N VAL A 432 44.04 10.39 -11.83
CA VAL A 432 45.21 10.91 -12.56
C VAL A 432 45.08 10.68 -14.06
N ASP A 433 44.70 9.47 -14.47
CA ASP A 433 44.48 9.12 -15.88
C ASP A 433 43.41 10.03 -16.52
N LEU A 434 42.29 10.28 -15.83
CA LEU A 434 41.24 11.19 -16.34
C LEU A 434 41.74 12.63 -16.51
N ILE A 435 42.53 13.16 -15.57
CA ILE A 435 43.12 14.52 -15.69
C ILE A 435 44.09 14.57 -16.86
N ILE A 436 44.91 13.53 -17.03
CA ILE A 436 45.88 13.42 -18.13
C ILE A 436 45.17 13.32 -19.48
N GLU A 437 44.12 12.51 -19.60
CA GLU A 437 43.35 12.32 -20.83
C GLU A 437 42.63 13.60 -21.28
N SER A 438 42.20 14.42 -20.34
CA SER A 438 41.55 15.71 -20.61
C SER A 438 42.50 16.91 -20.60
N TYR A 439 43.79 16.67 -20.38
CA TYR A 439 44.76 17.70 -20.06
C TYR A 439 44.82 18.77 -21.14
N ASN A 440 44.60 20.02 -20.75
CA ASN A 440 44.73 21.17 -21.63
C ASN A 440 45.83 22.11 -21.12
N ASN A 441 46.84 22.37 -21.96
CA ASN A 441 47.96 23.27 -21.63
C ASN A 441 47.50 24.71 -21.31
N ASP A 442 46.35 25.14 -21.84
CA ASP A 442 45.78 26.45 -21.54
C ASP A 442 44.99 26.47 -20.22
N ASP A 443 44.75 25.30 -19.62
CA ASP A 443 44.01 25.14 -18.37
C ASP A 443 44.97 24.87 -17.20
N ILE A 444 45.35 25.97 -16.53
CA ILE A 444 46.25 25.96 -15.37
C ILE A 444 45.78 25.00 -14.26
N TRP A 445 44.47 24.69 -14.21
CA TRP A 445 43.91 23.81 -13.19
C TRP A 445 44.46 22.39 -13.23
N ASP A 446 44.61 21.77 -14.40
CA ASP A 446 45.01 20.37 -14.48
C ASP A 446 46.47 20.19 -14.05
N SER A 447 47.35 21.08 -14.51
CA SER A 447 48.75 21.16 -14.09
C SER A 447 48.86 21.34 -12.57
N HIS A 448 48.07 22.26 -12.01
CA HIS A 448 48.05 22.51 -10.58
C HIS A 448 47.53 21.31 -9.77
N PHE A 449 46.45 20.65 -10.20
CA PHE A 449 45.93 19.46 -9.53
C PHE A 449 46.91 18.30 -9.55
N LEU A 450 47.52 18.00 -10.71
CA LEU A 450 48.55 16.98 -10.83
C LEU A 450 49.75 17.28 -9.92
N GLY A 451 50.19 18.55 -9.89
CA GLY A 451 51.23 19.02 -8.98
C GLY A 451 50.88 18.84 -7.50
N GLN A 452 49.63 19.15 -7.10
CA GLN A 452 49.18 18.95 -5.73
C GLN A 452 49.09 17.47 -5.35
N ILE A 453 48.56 16.60 -6.22
CA ILE A 453 48.54 15.15 -6.01
C ILE A 453 49.97 14.65 -5.79
N ASN A 454 50.89 15.03 -6.68
CA ASN A 454 52.29 14.62 -6.59
C ASN A 454 52.93 15.05 -5.26
N TRP A 455 52.71 16.31 -4.86
CA TRP A 455 53.23 16.84 -3.60
C TRP A 455 52.66 16.11 -2.38
N LEU A 456 51.33 15.91 -2.34
CA LEU A 456 50.64 15.26 -1.22
C LEU A 456 51.04 13.79 -1.05
N ILE A 457 51.16 13.02 -2.14
CA ILE A 457 51.65 11.65 -2.07
C ILE A 457 53.09 11.64 -1.54
N THR A 458 53.97 12.45 -2.13
CA THR A 458 55.40 12.44 -1.79
C THR A 458 55.68 12.88 -0.34
N HIS A 459 54.93 13.84 0.18
CA HIS A 459 55.25 14.49 1.47
C HIS A 459 54.29 14.14 2.61
N LYS A 460 53.07 13.67 2.32
CA LYS A 460 52.02 13.48 3.32
C LYS A 460 51.45 12.06 3.36
N TYR A 461 51.23 11.45 2.21
CA TYR A 461 50.66 10.11 2.08
C TYR A 461 51.71 9.09 1.63
N ASN A 462 52.46 8.51 2.57
CA ASN A 462 53.44 7.45 2.29
C ASN A 462 52.75 6.06 2.15
N ILE A 463 51.81 5.94 1.22
CA ILE A 463 51.08 4.70 0.95
C ILE A 463 51.77 3.96 -0.19
N GLU A 464 52.26 2.74 0.07
CA GLU A 464 53.09 1.97 -0.88
C GLU A 464 52.49 1.84 -2.28
N ILE A 465 51.17 1.65 -2.37
CA ILE A 465 50.45 1.49 -3.64
C ILE A 465 50.41 2.77 -4.50
N TRP A 466 50.73 3.93 -3.93
CA TRP A 466 50.78 5.22 -4.63
C TRP A 466 52.20 5.61 -5.05
N ASN A 467 53.24 4.84 -4.70
CA ASN A 467 54.64 5.21 -4.94
C ASN A 467 54.99 5.43 -6.42
N ASP A 468 54.30 4.77 -7.35
CA ASP A 468 54.54 4.90 -8.79
C ASP A 468 53.82 6.12 -9.40
N ILE A 469 52.83 6.69 -8.71
CA ILE A 469 52.01 7.81 -9.22
C ILE A 469 52.82 9.11 -9.35
N PRO A 470 53.65 9.52 -8.37
CA PRO A 470 54.57 10.65 -8.52
C PRO A 470 55.41 10.61 -9.79
N GLN A 471 56.07 9.48 -10.05
CA GLN A 471 56.92 9.31 -11.22
C GLN A 471 56.11 9.37 -12.52
N TYR A 472 54.91 8.77 -12.52
CA TYR A 472 54.00 8.82 -13.67
C TYR A 472 53.58 10.26 -14.01
N ILE A 473 53.18 11.04 -13.00
CA ILE A 473 52.80 12.46 -13.16
C ILE A 473 54.00 13.27 -13.66
N THR A 474 55.17 13.16 -13.02
CA THR A 474 56.37 13.90 -13.43
C THR A 474 56.74 13.61 -14.89
N THR A 475 56.72 12.34 -15.30
CA THR A 475 57.03 11.94 -16.68
C THR A 475 56.07 12.57 -17.69
N PHE A 476 54.77 12.63 -17.37
CA PHE A 476 53.77 13.28 -18.21
C PHE A 476 53.98 14.80 -18.30
N MET A 477 54.23 15.47 -17.17
CA MET A 477 54.43 16.91 -17.11
C MET A 477 55.67 17.35 -17.88
N GLU A 478 56.81 16.68 -17.69
CA GLU A 478 58.05 16.94 -18.44
C GLU A 478 57.87 16.74 -19.95
N GLY A 479 57.10 15.71 -20.36
CA GLY A 479 56.81 15.44 -21.77
C GLY A 479 56.00 16.54 -22.46
N ASN A 480 55.08 17.19 -21.75
CA ASN A 480 54.24 18.26 -22.30
C ASN A 480 54.91 19.65 -22.25
N GLU A 481 55.83 19.88 -21.32
CA GLU A 481 56.66 21.11 -21.30
C GLU A 481 57.60 21.17 -22.52
N VAL A 482 58.16 20.02 -22.95
CA VAL A 482 59.11 19.93 -24.07
C VAL A 482 58.45 20.12 -25.44
N THR A 483 57.18 19.75 -25.62
CA THR A 483 56.45 19.89 -26.90
C THR A 483 55.98 21.31 -27.22
N ASN A 484 56.09 22.25 -26.28
CA ASN A 484 55.67 23.65 -26.42
C ASN A 484 56.84 24.65 -26.42
N SER A 485 58.08 24.14 -26.46
CA SER A 485 59.31 24.93 -26.70
C SER A 485 59.65 24.94 -28.18
#